data_AF-A0A2S2Q3B9-F1
#
_entry.id   AF-A0A2S2Q3B9-F1
#
_cell.length_a   1.000
_cell.length_b   1.000
_cell.length_c   1.000
_cell.angle_alpha   90.00
_cell.angle_beta   90.00
_cell.angle_gamma   90.00
#
_symmetry.space_group_name_H-M   'P 1'
#
loop_
_entity.id
_entity.type
_entity.pdbx_description
1 polymer ?
#
loop_
_entity_poly.entity_id
_entity_poly.type
_entity_poly.pdbx_seq_one_letter_code
_entity_poly.pdbx_strand_id
1 'polypeptide(L)'
;MTVLSNEIKSHQPCIDALNHNNDSLRDFLNYSVPCGVQGRNRLSKSESSRIVGGENSSPGEFPWQISLQLITGWTARHICGGSVINEKWVLTAAHCVYGLSKDLLSVVAGKHDLYTPEGKAVFCSSGFATNRRFLV
;
A
#
# COMPACT_ATOMS: atom_id res chain seq x y z
N MET A 1 -12.60 4.49 -7.93
CA MET A 1 -11.13 4.45 -7.79
C MET A 1 -10.67 5.76 -7.16
N THR A 2 -9.70 5.69 -6.24
CA THR A 2 -9.21 6.83 -5.45
C THR A 2 -7.70 6.78 -5.31
N VAL A 3 -7.07 7.96 -5.40
CA VAL A 3 -5.64 8.12 -5.17
C VAL A 3 -5.42 8.72 -3.78
N LEU A 4 -4.50 8.15 -3.01
CA LEU A 4 -4.07 8.62 -1.70
C LEU A 4 -2.72 9.32 -1.86
N SER A 5 -2.58 10.57 -1.40
CA SER A 5 -1.26 11.20 -1.22
C SER A 5 -0.63 10.67 0.05
N ASN A 6 0.68 10.46 -0.01
CA ASN A 6 1.49 10.45 1.18
C ASN A 6 1.94 11.88 1.54
N GLU A 7 2.09 12.14 2.83
CA GLU A 7 3.05 13.13 3.32
C GLU A 7 3.82 12.50 4.47
N ILE A 8 5.11 12.82 4.58
CA ILE A 8 5.90 12.57 5.77
C ILE A 8 5.50 13.65 6.79
N LYS A 9 4.43 13.42 7.56
CA LYS A 9 4.03 14.34 8.64
C LYS A 9 3.75 13.62 9.95
N SER A 10 4.32 14.21 10.99
CA SER A 10 4.56 13.72 12.35
C SER A 10 3.49 14.15 13.36
N HIS A 11 2.20 14.12 13.00
CA HIS A 11 1.14 14.57 13.92
C HIS A 11 0.01 13.55 14.12
N GLN A 12 -0.44 13.44 15.37
CA GLN A 12 -1.34 12.44 15.92
C GLN A 12 -2.83 12.60 15.51
N PRO A 13 -3.62 11.52 15.37
CA PRO A 13 -3.19 10.12 15.50
C PRO A 13 -2.91 9.45 14.16
N CYS A 14 -1.89 9.95 13.45
CA CYS A 14 -0.88 9.08 12.83
C CYS A 14 0.10 8.61 13.91
N ILE A 15 -0.38 7.82 14.88
CA ILE A 15 0.42 7.39 16.02
C ILE A 15 1.49 6.44 15.52
N ASP A 16 2.66 7.02 15.30
CA ASP A 16 3.96 6.45 15.12
C ASP A 16 4.05 5.37 14.03
N ALA A 17 4.79 5.68 12.98
CA ALA A 17 5.65 4.70 12.32
C ALA A 17 6.55 4.10 13.42
N LEU A 18 6.03 3.16 14.22
CA LEU A 18 6.74 2.61 15.38
C LEU A 18 7.95 1.83 14.85
N ASN A 19 9.09 2.53 14.83
CA ASN A 19 10.45 2.02 14.65
C ASN A 19 10.79 1.43 13.28
N HIS A 20 10.33 2.02 12.19
CA HIS A 20 10.85 1.70 10.86
C HIS A 20 11.67 2.87 10.32
N ASN A 21 13.00 2.71 10.28
CA ASN A 21 13.97 3.73 9.85
C ASN A 21 13.86 4.18 8.36
N ASN A 22 12.76 3.83 7.67
CA ASN A 22 12.53 4.04 6.25
C ASN A 22 11.10 4.56 6.04
N ASP A 23 10.87 5.83 6.37
CA ASP A 23 9.55 6.47 6.35
C ASP A 23 9.05 6.84 4.94
N SER A 24 9.83 6.58 3.89
CA SER A 24 9.50 7.02 2.54
C SER A 24 9.31 5.86 1.56
N LEU A 25 8.25 5.94 0.75
CA LEU A 25 8.08 5.05 -0.41
C LEU A 25 9.29 5.11 -1.37
N ARG A 26 10.06 6.21 -1.37
CA ARG A 26 11.28 6.34 -2.18
C ARG A 26 12.32 5.31 -1.76
N ASP A 27 12.55 5.20 -0.45
CA ASP A 27 13.53 4.29 0.12
C ASP A 27 13.08 2.83 -0.01
N PHE A 28 11.78 2.57 0.16
CA PHE A 28 11.21 1.24 -0.05
C PHE A 28 11.28 0.77 -1.51
N LEU A 29 10.89 1.63 -2.45
CA LEU A 29 10.89 1.27 -3.86
C LEU A 29 12.30 1.12 -4.43
N ASN A 30 13.32 1.63 -3.71
CA ASN A 30 14.73 1.72 -4.13
C ASN A 30 14.82 1.75 -5.65
N TYR A 31 14.50 2.91 -6.26
CA TYR A 31 14.25 3.29 -7.69
C TYR A 31 14.61 2.31 -8.83
N SER A 32 15.49 1.35 -8.61
CA SER A 32 15.78 0.15 -9.39
C SER A 32 14.61 -0.82 -9.69
N VAL A 33 13.43 -0.72 -9.06
CA VAL A 33 12.27 -1.58 -9.41
C VAL A 33 11.40 -0.90 -10.49
N PRO A 34 11.33 -1.43 -11.72
CA PRO A 34 10.46 -0.88 -12.76
C PRO A 34 8.98 -0.95 -12.34
N CYS A 35 8.17 0.02 -12.77
CA CYS A 35 6.73 -0.07 -12.55
C CYS A 35 6.14 -1.29 -13.29
N GLY A 36 5.24 -2.00 -12.63
CA GLY A 36 4.47 -3.10 -13.25
C GLY A 36 5.25 -4.39 -13.52
N VAL A 37 6.49 -4.53 -13.03
CA VAL A 37 7.25 -5.79 -13.10
C VAL A 37 7.38 -6.50 -11.76
N GLN A 38 7.12 -7.81 -11.74
CA GLN A 38 7.27 -8.60 -10.53
C GLN A 38 8.71 -8.52 -9.98
N GLY A 39 8.86 -8.40 -8.66
CA GLY A 39 10.14 -8.14 -7.98
C GLY A 39 11.14 -9.31 -8.00
N ARG A 40 10.85 -10.37 -8.76
CA ARG A 40 11.81 -11.39 -9.15
C ARG A 40 11.73 -11.55 -10.66
N ASN A 41 12.87 -11.48 -11.33
CA ASN A 41 13.02 -11.93 -12.72
C ASN A 41 12.67 -13.43 -12.81
N ARG A 42 11.37 -13.76 -12.89
CA ARG A 42 10.98 -15.05 -13.47
C ARG A 42 11.28 -14.94 -14.96
N LEU A 43 12.51 -15.30 -15.33
CA LEU A 43 12.82 -15.83 -16.66
C LEU A 43 12.14 -17.21 -16.81
N SER A 44 10.81 -17.22 -16.71
CA SER A 44 9.98 -18.35 -17.07
C SER A 44 8.63 -17.77 -17.49
N LYS A 45 8.62 -17.30 -18.74
CA LYS A 45 7.41 -17.07 -19.49
C LYS A 45 6.67 -18.41 -19.61
N SER A 46 5.85 -18.73 -18.62
CA SER A 46 4.82 -19.77 -18.77
C SER A 46 3.72 -19.15 -19.62
N GLU A 47 3.84 -19.30 -20.94
CA GLU A 47 2.71 -19.25 -21.86
C GLU A 47 1.77 -20.41 -21.54
N SER A 48 0.91 -20.27 -20.52
CA SER A 48 -0.25 -21.14 -20.39
C SER A 48 -1.45 -20.48 -19.71
N SER A 49 -2.58 -20.71 -20.37
CA SER A 49 -4.00 -20.55 -20.03
C SER A 49 -4.38 -20.02 -18.64
N ARG A 50 -5.32 -19.05 -18.65
CA ARG A 50 -6.22 -18.60 -17.57
C ARG A 50 -5.93 -19.17 -16.18
N ILE A 51 -5.55 -18.28 -15.26
CA ILE A 51 -5.34 -18.56 -13.84
C ILE A 51 -6.61 -19.18 -13.22
N VAL A 52 -6.53 -20.40 -12.72
CA VAL A 52 -7.55 -21.04 -11.87
C VAL A 52 -6.88 -21.47 -10.58
N GLY A 53 -7.29 -20.89 -9.45
CA GLY A 53 -6.58 -21.02 -8.18
C GLY A 53 -5.40 -20.04 -8.05
N GLY A 54 -5.13 -19.58 -6.84
CA GLY A 54 -3.98 -18.73 -6.51
C GLY A 54 -2.94 -19.50 -5.72
N GLU A 55 -1.66 -19.14 -5.89
CA GLU A 55 -0.56 -19.59 -5.02
C GLU A 55 -0.13 -18.45 -4.07
N ASN A 56 0.47 -18.81 -2.93
CA ASN A 56 1.09 -17.80 -2.07
C ASN A 56 2.23 -17.12 -2.84
N SER A 57 2.20 -15.80 -2.88
CA SER A 57 3.30 -15.02 -3.47
C SER A 57 4.59 -15.24 -2.70
N SER A 58 5.73 -15.01 -3.31
CA SER A 58 6.98 -14.85 -2.57
C SER A 58 7.11 -13.44 -1.96
N PRO A 59 7.87 -13.28 -0.86
CA PRO A 59 8.21 -11.95 -0.35
C PRO A 59 8.81 -11.04 -1.43
N GLY A 60 8.20 -9.88 -1.65
CA GLY A 60 8.63 -8.89 -2.65
C GLY A 60 8.25 -9.20 -4.11
N GLU A 61 7.49 -10.25 -4.39
CA GLU A 61 7.07 -10.59 -5.76
C GLU A 61 6.17 -9.51 -6.39
N PHE A 62 5.33 -8.87 -5.60
CA PHE A 62 4.47 -7.76 -6.03
C PHE A 62 4.84 -6.49 -5.24
N PRO A 63 5.91 -5.78 -5.64
CA PRO A 63 6.48 -4.69 -4.85
C PRO A 63 5.55 -3.48 -4.71
N TRP A 64 4.61 -3.30 -5.63
CA TRP A 64 3.59 -2.25 -5.53
C TRP A 64 2.46 -2.57 -4.56
N GLN A 65 2.34 -3.81 -4.07
CA GLN A 65 1.22 -4.17 -3.20
C GLN A 65 1.32 -3.45 -1.86
N ILE A 66 0.21 -2.85 -1.46
CA ILE A 66 0.07 -2.16 -0.16
C ILE A 66 -1.07 -2.74 0.66
N SER A 67 -0.94 -2.61 1.97
CA SER A 67 -1.99 -2.79 2.95
C SER A 67 -2.48 -1.41 3.41
N LEU A 68 -3.72 -1.06 3.06
CA LEU A 68 -4.40 0.10 3.63
C LEU A 68 -4.98 -0.31 4.98
N GLN A 69 -4.66 0.45 6.02
CA GLN A 69 -5.02 0.16 7.40
C GLN A 69 -5.83 1.29 8.01
N LEU A 70 -6.86 0.93 8.76
CA LEU A 70 -7.63 1.84 9.59
C LEU A 70 -7.06 1.85 11.00
N ILE A 71 -6.74 3.04 11.50
CA ILE A 71 -6.23 3.28 12.84
C ILE A 71 -7.42 3.43 13.79
N THR A 72 -7.43 2.63 14.85
CA THR A 72 -8.41 2.69 15.94
C THR A 72 -7.69 2.65 17.28
N GLY A 73 -7.65 3.79 17.98
CA GLY A 73 -6.86 3.94 19.20
C GLY A 73 -5.37 3.71 18.94
N TRP A 74 -4.80 2.68 19.58
CA TRP A 74 -3.38 2.31 19.47
C TRP A 74 -3.12 1.16 18.49
N THR A 75 -4.10 0.81 17.66
CA THR A 75 -4.01 -0.35 16.75
C THR A 75 -4.33 0.07 15.32
N ALA A 76 -3.73 -0.61 14.35
CA ALA A 76 -4.01 -0.44 12.93
C ALA A 76 -4.44 -1.78 12.33
N ARG A 77 -5.57 -1.81 11.63
CA ARG A 77 -6.15 -3.03 11.04
C ARG A 77 -6.24 -2.91 9.52
N HIS A 78 -5.79 -3.94 8.81
CA HIS A 78 -5.99 -4.03 7.35
C HIS A 78 -7.47 -3.93 6.98
N ILE A 79 -7.79 -3.04 6.04
CA ILE A 79 -9.14 -2.85 5.50
C ILE A 79 -9.21 -3.07 3.99
N CYS A 80 -8.15 -2.77 3.24
CA CYS A 80 -8.13 -2.88 1.79
C CYS A 80 -6.71 -3.03 1.25
N GLY A 81 -6.62 -3.49 -0.01
CA GLY A 81 -5.41 -3.40 -0.80
C GLY A 81 -5.28 -2.10 -1.60
N GLY A 82 -4.21 -2.01 -2.36
CA GLY A 82 -3.97 -0.93 -3.32
C GLY A 82 -2.64 -1.13 -4.03
N SER A 83 -2.22 -0.14 -4.80
CA SER A 83 -0.98 -0.22 -5.56
C SER A 83 -0.19 1.08 -5.49
N VAL A 84 1.11 0.98 -5.21
CA VAL A 84 2.03 2.11 -5.35
C VAL A 84 2.12 2.48 -6.83
N ILE A 85 1.76 3.72 -7.15
CA ILE A 85 1.84 4.24 -8.53
C ILE A 85 3.04 5.17 -8.73
N ASN A 86 3.57 5.74 -7.65
CA ASN A 86 4.88 6.38 -7.57
C ASN A 86 5.25 6.63 -6.10
N GLU A 87 6.37 7.30 -5.89
CA GLU A 87 6.92 7.71 -4.60
C GLU A 87 5.98 8.51 -3.68
N LYS A 88 4.93 9.11 -4.23
CA LYS A 88 4.02 10.02 -3.51
C LYS A 88 2.58 9.54 -3.43
N TRP A 89 2.22 8.59 -4.28
CA TRP A 89 0.83 8.29 -4.56
C TRP A 89 0.57 6.78 -4.57
N VAL A 90 -0.54 6.41 -3.96
CA VAL A 90 -1.08 5.05 -3.96
C VAL A 90 -2.48 5.05 -4.54
N LEU A 91 -2.80 4.03 -5.31
CA LEU A 91 -4.12 3.80 -5.89
C LEU A 91 -4.89 2.77 -5.06
N THR A 92 -6.14 3.04 -4.74
CA THR A 92 -7.06 2.09 -4.08
C THR A 92 -8.49 2.26 -4.59
N ALA A 93 -9.41 1.44 -4.08
CA ALA A 93 -10.83 1.58 -4.39
C ALA A 93 -11.46 2.72 -3.60
N ALA A 94 -12.45 3.38 -4.19
CA ALA A 94 -13.09 4.52 -3.56
C ALA A 94 -13.93 4.13 -2.33
N HIS A 95 -14.58 2.97 -2.38
CA HIS A 95 -15.33 2.44 -1.23
C HIS A 95 -14.44 2.13 -0.03
N CYS A 96 -13.12 1.95 -0.21
CA CYS A 96 -12.20 1.69 0.89
C CYS A 96 -11.98 2.91 1.79
N VAL A 97 -12.21 4.13 1.27
CA VAL A 97 -11.94 5.38 1.99
C VAL A 97 -13.17 6.27 2.12
N TYR A 98 -14.30 5.85 1.54
CA TYR A 98 -15.54 6.60 1.61
C TYR A 98 -16.02 6.72 3.06
N GLY A 99 -16.26 7.95 3.52
CA GLY A 99 -16.69 8.24 4.89
C GLY A 99 -15.59 8.14 5.96
N LEU A 100 -14.33 7.88 5.58
CA LEU A 100 -13.20 7.81 6.52
C LEU A 100 -12.40 9.12 6.54
N SER A 101 -11.90 9.51 7.71
CA SER A 101 -10.93 10.59 7.82
C SER A 101 -9.56 10.10 7.36
N LYS A 102 -8.81 10.98 6.68
CA LYS A 102 -7.42 10.75 6.29
C LYS A 102 -6.50 10.49 7.47
N ASP A 103 -6.77 11.11 8.62
CA ASP A 103 -5.96 10.99 9.83
C ASP A 103 -6.10 9.60 10.49
N LEU A 104 -7.07 8.80 10.04
CA LEU A 104 -7.27 7.43 10.50
C LEU A 104 -6.70 6.39 9.52
N LEU A 105 -6.04 6.81 8.43
CA LEU A 105 -5.53 5.88 7.43
C LEU A 105 -4.00 5.83 7.41
N SER A 106 -3.48 4.61 7.57
CA SER A 106 -2.08 4.28 7.35
C SER A 106 -1.96 3.37 6.12
N VAL A 107 -0.89 3.57 5.36
CA VAL A 107 -0.53 2.74 4.22
C VAL A 107 0.79 2.05 4.53
N VAL A 108 0.78 0.72 4.41
CA VAL A 108 1.97 -0.10 4.63
C VAL A 108 2.36 -0.81 3.34
N ALA A 109 3.60 -0.62 2.90
CA ALA A 109 4.19 -1.29 1.74
C ALA A 109 5.23 -2.34 2.16
N GLY A 110 5.38 -3.38 1.35
CA GLY A 110 6.36 -4.45 1.58
C GLY A 110 5.92 -5.54 2.57
N LYS A 111 4.62 -5.61 2.88
CA LYS A 111 4.02 -6.74 3.59
C LYS A 111 3.86 -7.96 2.69
N HIS A 112 4.15 -9.14 3.22
CA HIS A 112 3.83 -10.45 2.70
C HIS A 112 2.78 -11.23 3.53
N ASP A 113 2.73 -11.02 4.85
CA ASP A 113 1.79 -11.61 5.82
C ASP A 113 1.08 -10.51 6.64
N LEU A 114 -0.26 -10.53 6.61
CA LEU A 114 -1.10 -9.53 7.31
C LEU A 114 -1.06 -9.66 8.83
N TYR A 115 -0.72 -10.83 9.36
CA TYR A 115 -0.77 -11.12 10.80
C TYR A 115 0.57 -10.89 11.50
N THR A 116 1.65 -10.74 10.75
CA THR A 116 2.96 -10.42 11.31
C THR A 116 3.18 -8.91 11.32
N PRO A 117 3.88 -8.37 12.34
CA PRO A 117 4.26 -6.96 12.40
C PRO A 117 5.46 -6.71 11.46
N GLU A 118 5.15 -6.69 10.17
CA GLU A 118 6.08 -6.39 9.09
C GLU A 118 5.60 -5.18 8.28
N GLY A 119 6.52 -4.58 7.53
CA GLY A 119 6.32 -3.40 6.71
C GLY A 119 7.67 -2.77 6.44
N LYS A 120 7.95 -2.45 5.18
CA LYS A 120 9.21 -1.81 4.80
C LYS A 120 9.09 -0.29 4.67
N ALA A 121 7.89 0.19 4.35
CA ALA A 121 7.53 1.60 4.43
C ALA A 121 6.12 1.72 5.02
N VAL A 122 5.96 2.66 5.94
CA VAL A 122 4.69 3.00 6.60
C VAL A 122 4.52 4.50 6.46
N PHE A 123 3.38 4.96 5.95
CA PHE A 123 3.09 6.38 5.84
C PHE A 123 1.62 6.66 6.00
N CYS A 124 1.32 7.88 6.42
CA CYS A 124 -0.04 8.36 6.55
C CYS A 124 -0.59 8.96 5.28
N SER A 125 -1.91 8.87 5.13
CA SER A 125 -2.58 9.59 4.07
C SER A 125 -2.73 11.07 4.41
N SER A 126 -2.27 11.94 3.52
CA SER A 126 -2.43 13.39 3.65
C SER A 126 -3.67 13.94 2.93
N GLY A 127 -4.33 13.11 2.13
CA GLY A 127 -5.52 13.45 1.36
C GLY A 127 -5.90 12.39 0.32
N PHE A 128 -7.10 12.54 -0.22
CA PHE A 128 -7.68 11.61 -1.19
C PHE A 128 -8.23 12.35 -2.41
N ALA A 129 -8.04 11.79 -3.60
CA ALA A 129 -8.69 12.22 -4.82
C ALA A 129 -9.50 11.07 -5.41
N THR A 130 -10.83 11.15 -5.30
CA THR A 130 -11.78 10.13 -5.79
C THR A 130 -12.34 10.52 -7.16
N ASN A 131 -12.47 9.56 -8.07
CA ASN A 131 -13.13 9.80 -9.36
C ASN A 131 -14.59 10.25 -9.15
N ARG A 132 -14.98 11.37 -9.77
CA ARG A 132 -16.32 11.96 -9.64
C ARG A 132 -17.47 11.05 -10.06
N ARG A 133 -17.23 10.08 -10.96
CA ARG A 133 -18.24 9.09 -11.38
C ARG A 133 -18.56 8.03 -10.32
N PHE A 134 -17.89 8.05 -9.17
CA PHE A 134 -18.18 7.15 -8.05
C PHE A 134 -19.11 7.79 -6.99
N LEU A 135 -19.39 9.10 -7.10
CA LEU A 135 -20.18 9.85 -6.12
C LEU A 135 -21.59 10.22 -6.65
N VAL A 136 -21.98 9.63 -7.77
CA VAL A 136 -23.29 9.70 -8.44
C VAL A 136 -23.80 8.29 -8.64
#